data_AF-U3U1Z4-F1
#
_entry.id   AF-U3U1Z4-F1
#
_cell.length_a   1.000
_cell.length_b   1.000
_cell.length_c   1.000
_cell.angle_alpha   90.00
_cell.angle_beta   90.00
_cell.angle_gamma   90.00
#
_symmetry.space_group_name_H-M   'P 1'
#
loop_
_entity.id
_entity.type
_entity.pdbx_description
1 polymer ?
#
loop_
_entity_poly.entity_id
_entity_poly.type
_entity_poly.pdbx_seq_one_letter_code
_entity_poly.pdbx_strand_id
1 'polypeptide(L)' 'MYVCLCNAVSDRTLREVVCRYQPKSIQQLRQLVPIGKQCGKCIRVAREIMDDEMQNVPLYKEIA' A
#
# COMPACT_ATOMS: atom_id res chain seq x y z
N MET A 1 5.66 -7.93 7.89
CA MET A 1 5.97 -6.81 8.81
C MET A 1 4.74 -5.93 9.01
N TYR A 2 4.51 -5.35 10.19
CA TYR A 2 3.47 -4.32 10.34
C TYR A 2 3.99 -2.97 9.85
N VAL A 3 3.28 -2.37 8.88
CA VAL A 3 3.59 -1.04 8.36
C VAL A 3 2.92 0.04 9.21
N CYS A 4 1.68 -0.17 9.64
CA CYS A 4 0.97 0.73 10.55
C CYS A 4 0.57 -0.01 11.84
N LEU A 5 1.21 0.35 12.96
CA LEU A 5 0.86 -0.20 14.27
C LEU A 5 -0.48 0.33 14.80
N CYS A 6 -0.79 1.60 14.53
CA CYS A 6 -2.05 2.24 14.96
C CYS A 6 -3.29 1.52 14.45
N ASN A 7 -3.25 1.06 13.20
CA ASN A 7 -4.39 0.45 12.52
C ASN A 7 -4.13 -1.02 12.14
N ALA A 8 -3.12 -1.64 12.76
CA ALA A 8 -2.71 -3.02 12.52
C ALA A 8 -2.59 -3.41 11.03
N VAL A 9 -2.03 -2.51 10.21
CA VAL A 9 -1.86 -2.77 8.77
C VAL A 9 -0.56 -3.50 8.53
N SER A 10 -0.66 -4.71 7.98
CA SER A 10 0.49 -5.51 7.56
C SER A 10 1.01 -5.07 6.19
N ASP A 11 2.28 -5.34 5.94
CA ASP A 11 2.92 -5.14 4.64
C ASP A 11 2.27 -5.98 3.55
N ARG A 12 1.87 -7.22 3.85
CA ARG A 12 1.14 -8.09 2.91
C ARG A 12 -0.16 -7.45 2.45
N THR A 13 -0.97 -6.98 3.39
CA THR A 13 -2.22 -6.27 3.09
C THR A 13 -1.95 -5.02 2.25
N LEU A 14 -0.90 -4.26 2.56
CA LEU A 14 -0.56 -3.07 1.81
C LEU A 14 -0.18 -3.41 0.35
N ARG A 15 0.68 -4.41 0.16
CA ARG A 15 1.10 -4.88 -1.17
C ARG A 15 -0.06 -5.41 -2.00
N GLU A 16 -0.92 -6.25 -1.40
CA GLU A 16 -2.12 -6.78 -2.06
C GLU A 16 -3.03 -5.67 -2.57
N VAL A 17 -3.26 -4.63 -1.76
CA VAL A 17 -4.09 -3.48 -2.15
C VAL A 17 -3.40 -2.65 -3.24
N VAL A 18 -2.09 -2.44 -3.16
CA VAL A 18 -1.33 -1.72 -4.20
C VAL A 18 -1.39 -2.48 -5.53
N CYS A 19 -1.17 -3.79 -5.54
CA CYS A 19 -1.24 -4.61 -6.75
C CYS A 19 -2.66 -4.64 -7.36
N ARG A 20 -3.70 -4.78 -6.52
CA ARG A 20 -5.08 -4.90 -6.98
C ARG A 20 -5.65 -3.58 -7.52
N TYR A 21 -5.38 -2.46 -6.83
CA TYR A 21 -6.03 -1.18 -7.13
C TYR A 21 -5.11 -0.13 -7.77
N GLN A 22 -3.79 -0.38 -7.80
CA GLN A 22 -2.78 0.47 -8.44
C GLN A 22 -2.96 1.97 -8.10
N PRO A 23 -2.98 2.34 -6.80
CA PRO A 23 -3.17 3.73 -6.40
C PRO A 23 -2.01 4.59 -6.90
N LYS A 24 -2.31 5.73 -7.54
CA LYS A 24 -1.31 6.67 -8.08
C LYS A 24 -0.83 7.69 -7.05
N SER A 25 -1.39 7.66 -5.84
CA SER A 25 -1.03 8.58 -4.77
C SER A 25 -1.31 7.99 -3.39
N ILE A 26 -0.58 8.49 -2.38
CA ILE A 26 -0.83 8.16 -0.97
C ILE A 26 -2.21 8.61 -0.50
N GLN A 27 -2.80 9.64 -1.11
CA GLN A 27 -4.19 10.02 -0.81
C GLN A 27 -5.16 8.91 -1.23
N GLN A 28 -4.99 8.33 -2.42
CA GLN A 28 -5.79 7.19 -2.87
C GLN A 28 -5.53 5.96 -2.02
N LEU A 29 -4.27 5.65 -1.69
CA LEU A 29 -3.93 4.52 -0.83
C LEU A 29 -4.58 4.64 0.57
N ARG A 30 -4.69 5.86 1.12
CA ARG A 30 -5.39 6.13 2.39
C ARG A 30 -6.90 5.91 2.37
N GLN A 31 -7.52 5.98 1.18
CA GLN A 31 -8.94 5.65 1.02
C GLN A 31 -9.16 4.14 1.02
N LEU A 32 -8.18 3.38 0.52
CA LEU A 32 -8.24 1.92 0.42
C LEU A 32 -7.81 1.21 1.71
N VAL A 33 -6.78 1.74 2.38
CA VAL A 33 -6.20 1.17 3.60
C VAL A 33 -6.14 2.24 4.67
N PRO A 34 -6.53 1.95 5.93
CA PRO A 34 -6.44 2.90 7.02
C PRO A 34 -4.97 3.11 7.45
N ILE A 35 -4.16 3.80 6.65
CA ILE A 35 -2.80 4.20 6.99
C ILE A 35 -2.74 5.71 7.31
N GLY A 36 -1.89 6.10 8.26
CA GLY A 36 -1.61 7.51 8.56
C GLY A 36 -2.77 8.34 9.10
N LYS A 37 -3.85 7.71 9.58
CA LYS A 37 -4.98 8.41 10.22
C LYS A 37 -4.70 8.88 11.64
N GLN A 38 -3.75 8.26 12.35
CA GLN A 38 -3.41 8.57 13.74
C GLN A 38 -2.05 9.28 13.84
N CYS A 39 -0.95 8.53 13.99
CA CYS A 39 0.37 9.14 14.21
C CYS A 39 1.16 9.48 12.93
N GLY A 40 0.72 9.03 11.75
CA GLY A 40 1.37 9.33 10.46
C GLY A 40 2.71 8.63 10.19
N LYS A 41 3.34 7.98 11.19
CA LYS A 41 4.70 7.39 11.07
C LYS A 41 4.83 6.34 9.97
N CYS A 42 3.74 5.63 9.66
CA CYS A 42 3.71 4.61 8.61
C CYS A 42 3.78 5.17 7.19
N ILE A 43 3.53 6.47 6.98
CA ILE A 43 3.33 7.04 5.62
C ILE A 43 4.58 6.93 4.76
N ARG A 44 5.78 7.16 5.33
CA ARG A 44 7.04 7.04 4.57
C ARG A 44 7.24 5.60 4.08
N VAL A 45 7.16 4.64 5.00
CA VAL A 45 7.31 3.21 4.69
C VAL A 45 6.23 2.73 3.73
N ALA A 46 4.98 3.16 3.92
CA ALA A 46 3.89 2.79 3.02
C ALA A 46 4.08 3.32 1.60
N ARG A 47 4.72 4.50 1.45
CA ARG A 47 5.09 5.06 0.15
C ARG A 47 6.20 4.27 -0.51
N GLU A 48 7.26 3.96 0.23
CA GLU A 48 8.37 3.14 -0.28
C GLU A 48 7.84 1.79 -0.80
N ILE A 49 7.00 1.10 -0.02
CA ILE A 49 6.37 -0.16 -0.46
C ILE A 49 5.49 0.08 -1.69
N MET A 50 4.67 1.14 -1.72
CA MET A 50 3.82 1.43 -2.88
C MET A 50 4.65 1.65 -4.14
N ASP A 51 5.71 2.44 -4.07
CA ASP A 51 6.57 2.75 -5.20
C ASP A 51 7.36 1.51 -5.66
N ASP A 52 7.87 0.70 -4.72
CA ASP A 52 8.56 -0.56 -5.00
C ASP A 52 7.62 -1.56 -5.71
N GLU A 53 6.40 -1.75 -5.21
CA GLU A 53 5.42 -2.66 -5.84
C GLU A 53 4.97 -2.12 -7.20
N MET A 54 4.82 -0.80 -7.37
CA MET A 54 4.49 -0.17 -8.65
C MET A 54 5.60 -0.30 -9.71
N GLN A 55 6.86 -0.35 -9.29
CA GLN A 55 7.99 -0.62 -10.19
C GLN A 55 8.15 -2.11 -10.52
N ASN A 56 7.78 -2.98 -9.58
CA ASN A 56 7.91 -4.43 -9.72
C ASN A 56 6.60 -5.12 -10.13
N VAL A 57 5.57 -4.38 -10.55
CA VAL A 57 4.30 -4.97 -11.01
C VAL A 57 4.63 -5.99 -12.10
N PRO A 58 4.48 -7.30 -11.82
CA PRO A 58 4.55 -8.28 -12.88
C PRO A 58 3.42 -7.91 -13.84
N LEU A 59 3.71 -7.87 -15.14
CA LEU A 59 2.69 -7.82 -16.19
C LEU A 59 1.83 -9.09 -16.14
N TYR A 60 1.08 -9.32 -15.05
CA TYR A 60 -0.06 -10.21 -15.10
C TYR A 60 -1.16 -9.40 -15.78
N LYS A 61 -1.06 -9.38 -17.11
CA LYS A 61 -2.25 -9.29 -17.94
C LYS A 61 -3.24 -10.30 -17.36
N GLU A 62 -4.43 -9.80 -17.07
CA GLU A 62 -5.65 -10.56 -16.85
C GLU A 62 -5.57 -11.91 -17.58
N ILE A 63 -5.54 -13.01 -16.83
CA ILE A 63 -6.00 -14.28 -17.37
C ILE A 63 -7.48 -14.34 -17.01
N ALA A 64 -8.29 -13.99 -18.01
CA ALA A 64 -9.68 -14.35 -18.29
C ALA A 64 -10.67 -14.46 -17.12
#